data_AF-A0AAT9HKY7-F1
#
_entry.id   AF-A0AAT9HKY7-F1
#
_cell.length_a   1.000
_cell.length_b   1.000
_cell.length_c   1.000
_cell.angle_alpha   90.00
_cell.angle_beta   90.00
_cell.angle_gamma   90.00
#
_symmetry.space_group_name_H-M   'P 1'
#
loop_
_entity.id
_entity.type
_entity.pdbx_description
1 polymer ?
#
loop_
_entity_poly.entity_id
_entity_poly.type
_entity_poly.pdbx_seq_one_letter_code
_entity_poly.pdbx_strand_id
1 'polypeptide(L)'
;MRARLRECTGYDLPSEERTARQQRNLDDILAVTKVPERTLESHLRFSVFTFQDIVHKRLGDRNPFTNAGVRYSGSHDDKALNAGVERFTADPTAERDLSYDSDLTGKVRIPVLTLHAIGDPTAFVEHEAAYRDTLAGAHRDRYLVQTFTDEHEHSGLSTSEYANSITALDRWVRGGDKPTPRSVAASCAAFDRTYGTGCFYEPTFRPSSYASRVEPRPGGTAWPAMTAAQEKAWSRVGGVGIAP
;
A
#
# COMPACT_ATOMS: atom_id res chain seq x y z
N MET A 1 15.42 10.02 15.94
CA MET A 1 15.35 9.36 14.63
C MET A 1 16.12 10.14 13.55
N ARG A 2 15.71 11.35 13.16
CA ARG A 2 16.31 12.13 12.04
C ARG A 2 17.84 12.24 12.08
N ALA A 3 18.41 12.58 13.23
CA ALA A 3 19.87 12.66 13.39
C ALA A 3 20.59 11.35 13.06
N ARG A 4 20.02 10.20 13.46
CA ARG A 4 20.57 8.87 13.14
C ARG A 4 20.40 8.51 11.67
N LEU A 5 19.28 8.88 11.07
CA LEU A 5 19.07 8.69 9.64
C LEU A 5 20.10 9.50 8.84
N ARG A 6 20.29 10.79 9.15
CA ARG A 6 21.31 11.65 8.54
C ARG A 6 22.74 11.10 8.74
N GLU A 7 23.08 10.67 9.95
CA GLU A 7 24.37 10.05 10.24
C GLU A 7 24.62 8.83 9.34
N CYS A 8 23.59 8.01 9.12
CA CYS A 8 23.68 6.79 8.33
C CYS A 8 23.71 7.04 6.82
N THR A 9 22.88 7.94 6.30
CA THR A 9 22.59 8.05 4.87
C THR A 9 22.85 9.42 4.26
N GLY A 10 22.93 10.49 5.08
CA GLY A 10 23.01 11.86 4.57
C GLY A 10 21.82 12.26 3.70
N TYR A 11 20.64 11.68 3.91
CA TYR A 11 19.45 11.88 3.05
C TYR A 11 19.00 13.34 2.88
N ASP A 12 19.36 14.21 3.81
CA ASP A 12 19.03 15.64 3.81
C ASP A 12 20.23 16.53 3.42
N LEU A 13 21.33 15.92 2.96
CA LEU A 13 22.49 16.58 2.39
C LEU A 13 22.42 16.59 0.86
N PRO A 14 23.01 17.60 0.19
CA PRO A 14 23.37 17.51 -1.22
C PRO A 14 24.24 16.27 -1.48
N SER A 15 24.12 15.68 -2.66
CA SER A 15 24.78 14.41 -3.01
C SER A 15 26.31 14.46 -2.87
N GLU A 16 26.90 15.61 -3.20
CA GLU A 16 28.32 15.91 -3.16
C GLU A 16 28.88 16.10 -1.74
N GLU A 17 28.01 16.35 -0.76
CA GLU A 17 28.38 16.47 0.65
C GLU A 17 28.28 15.13 1.40
N ARG A 18 27.73 14.08 0.77
CA ARG A 18 27.64 12.76 1.37
C ARG A 18 28.98 12.06 1.32
N THR A 19 29.35 11.43 2.43
CA THR A 19 30.45 10.48 2.42
C THR A 19 30.11 9.28 1.53
N ALA A 20 31.13 8.59 0.99
CA ALA A 20 30.91 7.37 0.20
C ALA A 20 30.12 6.30 0.96
N ARG A 21 30.28 6.22 2.29
CA ARG A 21 29.51 5.31 3.15
C ARG A 21 28.05 5.71 3.25
N GLN A 22 27.77 7.01 3.44
CA GLN A 22 26.39 7.51 3.49
C GLN A 22 25.65 7.23 2.18
N GLN A 23 26.27 7.54 1.04
CA GLN A 23 25.66 7.29 -0.26
C GLN A 23 25.40 5.80 -0.49
N ARG A 24 26.37 4.93 -0.19
CA ARG A 24 26.18 3.47 -0.31
C ARG A 24 25.03 2.96 0.56
N ASN A 25 24.96 3.39 1.82
CA ASN A 25 23.87 3.00 2.72
C ASN A 25 22.52 3.49 2.20
N LEU A 26 22.46 4.72 1.67
CA LEU A 26 21.25 5.26 1.07
C LEU A 26 20.82 4.43 -0.14
N ASP A 27 21.74 4.15 -1.06
CA ASP A 27 21.49 3.35 -2.26
C ASP A 27 20.94 1.96 -1.90
N ASP A 28 21.54 1.27 -0.92
CA ASP A 28 21.06 -0.04 -0.46
C ASP A 28 19.64 0.03 0.11
N ILE A 29 19.39 1.01 0.98
CA ILE A 29 18.08 1.16 1.63
C ILE A 29 17.01 1.46 0.58
N LEU A 30 17.27 2.36 -0.35
CA LEU A 30 16.33 2.71 -1.41
C LEU A 30 16.13 1.55 -2.38
N ALA A 31 17.17 0.78 -2.71
CA ALA A 31 17.04 -0.37 -3.60
C ALA A 31 16.24 -1.53 -2.97
N VAL A 32 16.48 -1.84 -1.69
CA VAL A 32 15.78 -2.92 -0.97
C VAL A 32 14.34 -2.55 -0.65
N THR A 33 14.10 -1.34 -0.14
CA THR A 33 12.74 -0.91 0.23
C THR A 33 11.94 -0.39 -0.96
N LYS A 34 12.63 -0.06 -2.06
CA LYS A 34 12.10 0.53 -3.29
C LYS A 34 11.40 1.89 -3.08
N VAL A 35 11.52 2.50 -1.89
CA VAL A 35 10.92 3.81 -1.61
C VAL A 35 11.71 4.91 -2.32
N PRO A 36 11.06 5.98 -2.79
CA PRO A 36 11.77 7.17 -3.26
C PRO A 36 12.50 7.87 -2.11
N GLU A 37 13.67 8.42 -2.39
CA GLU A 37 14.51 9.16 -1.42
C GLU A 37 13.73 10.25 -0.68
N ARG A 38 12.92 11.03 -1.43
CA ARG A 38 12.11 12.14 -0.90
C ARG A 38 11.11 11.72 0.18
N THR A 39 10.79 10.43 0.28
CA THR A 39 9.87 9.86 1.28
C THR A 39 10.54 8.90 2.27
N LEU A 40 11.87 8.76 2.22
CA LEU A 40 12.58 7.82 3.09
C LEU A 40 12.35 8.13 4.59
N GLU A 41 12.45 9.41 4.97
CA GLU A 41 12.25 9.84 6.37
C GLU A 41 10.83 9.56 6.87
N SER A 42 9.82 9.85 6.06
CA SER A 42 8.43 9.63 6.44
C SER A 42 8.10 8.14 6.57
N HIS A 43 8.54 7.31 5.61
CA HIS A 43 8.42 5.85 5.69
C HIS A 43 9.12 5.28 6.93
N LEU A 44 10.34 5.73 7.22
CA LEU A 44 11.05 5.27 8.42
C LEU A 44 10.31 5.69 9.69
N ARG A 45 9.78 6.91 9.74
CA ARG A 45 9.01 7.39 10.89
C ARG A 45 7.74 6.57 11.11
N PHE A 46 6.97 6.29 10.06
CA PHE A 46 5.76 5.45 10.16
C PHE A 46 6.11 4.01 10.56
N SER A 47 7.08 3.39 9.89
CA SER A 47 7.48 2.01 10.21
C SER A 47 8.00 1.83 11.63
N VAL A 48 8.63 2.86 12.22
CA VAL A 48 9.07 2.81 13.63
C VAL A 48 7.92 3.09 14.58
N PHE A 49 7.30 4.27 14.50
CA PHE A 49 6.37 4.71 15.54
C PHE A 49 4.97 4.13 15.40
N THR A 50 4.46 3.96 14.17
CA THR A 50 3.14 3.36 13.97
C THR A 50 3.15 1.89 14.37
N PHE A 51 4.19 1.13 13.99
CA PHE A 51 4.26 -0.29 14.35
C PHE A 51 4.54 -0.47 15.83
N GLN A 52 5.38 0.38 16.43
CA GLN A 52 5.57 0.44 17.88
C GLN A 52 4.23 0.67 18.59
N ASP A 53 3.41 1.63 18.15
CA ASP A 53 2.12 1.91 18.77
C ASP A 53 1.13 0.75 18.60
N ILE A 54 1.11 0.08 17.44
CA ILE A 54 0.32 -1.15 17.23
C ILE A 54 0.71 -2.21 18.26
N VAL A 55 2.01 -2.45 18.48
CA VAL A 55 2.45 -3.47 19.44
C VAL A 55 2.13 -3.05 20.88
N HIS A 56 2.63 -1.89 21.32
CA HIS A 56 2.64 -1.53 22.73
C HIS A 56 1.34 -0.90 23.24
N LYS A 57 0.59 -0.21 22.36
CA LYS A 57 -0.64 0.50 22.77
C LYS A 57 -1.92 -0.21 22.34
N ARG A 58 -1.86 -1.14 21.38
CA ARG A 58 -3.03 -1.78 20.79
C ARG A 58 -3.09 -3.28 21.00
N LEU A 59 -1.94 -3.96 21.05
CA LEU A 59 -1.88 -5.43 21.14
C LEU A 59 -1.31 -5.94 22.47
N GLY A 60 -1.07 -5.06 23.45
CA GLY A 60 -0.60 -5.43 24.78
C GLY A 60 0.78 -6.09 24.72
N ASP A 61 1.72 -5.44 24.04
CA ASP A 61 3.11 -5.87 23.83
C ASP A 61 3.29 -7.14 22.97
N ARG A 62 2.22 -7.69 22.41
CA ARG A 62 2.29 -8.81 21.47
C ARG A 62 2.59 -8.31 20.06
N ASN A 63 3.68 -8.77 19.46
CA ASN A 63 4.10 -8.40 18.12
C ASN A 63 3.28 -9.14 17.04
N PRO A 64 2.51 -8.48 16.16
CA PRO A 64 1.76 -9.13 15.08
C PRO A 64 2.58 -9.31 13.79
N PHE A 65 3.81 -8.81 13.73
CA PHE A 65 4.59 -8.72 12.49
C PHE A 65 5.65 -9.82 12.39
N THR A 66 5.82 -10.34 11.18
CA THR A 66 6.91 -11.27 10.86
C THR A 66 7.70 -10.85 9.63
N ASN A 67 9.00 -11.14 9.64
CA ASN A 67 9.86 -11.20 8.47
C ASN A 67 10.64 -12.53 8.39
N ALA A 68 10.19 -13.55 9.15
CA ALA A 68 10.73 -14.88 9.09
C ALA A 68 10.50 -15.46 7.68
N GLY A 69 11.56 -15.99 7.07
CA GLY A 69 11.51 -16.54 5.71
C GLY A 69 11.49 -15.53 4.57
N VAL A 70 11.40 -14.22 4.85
CA VAL A 70 11.52 -13.16 3.82
C VAL A 70 12.97 -13.10 3.34
N ARG A 71 13.18 -13.05 2.02
CA ARG A 71 14.48 -12.81 1.41
C ARG A 71 14.49 -11.38 0.88
N TYR A 72 15.35 -10.54 1.44
CA TYR A 72 15.54 -9.18 0.96
C TYR A 72 16.49 -9.18 -0.23
N SER A 73 16.19 -8.39 -1.26
CA SER A 73 17.03 -8.27 -2.44
C SER A 73 17.21 -6.82 -2.87
N GLY A 74 18.29 -6.55 -3.61
CA GLY A 74 18.56 -5.26 -4.24
C GLY A 74 19.66 -4.42 -3.60
N SER A 75 20.19 -4.83 -2.44
CA SER A 75 21.38 -4.19 -1.86
C SER A 75 22.65 -4.60 -2.62
N HIS A 76 23.77 -3.94 -2.33
CA HIS A 76 25.06 -4.36 -2.88
C HIS A 76 25.52 -5.75 -2.39
N ASP A 77 25.02 -6.24 -1.25
CA ASP A 77 25.34 -7.55 -0.68
C ASP A 77 24.13 -8.13 0.07
N ASP A 78 23.20 -8.69 -0.72
CA ASP A 78 21.98 -9.30 -0.19
C ASP A 78 22.28 -10.47 0.77
N LYS A 79 23.42 -11.14 0.62
CA LYS A 79 23.81 -12.22 1.52
C LYS A 79 24.14 -11.66 2.91
N ALA A 80 24.95 -10.61 2.99
CA ALA A 80 25.26 -9.94 4.24
C ALA A 80 24.00 -9.31 4.87
N LEU A 81 23.16 -8.65 4.07
CA LEU A 81 21.88 -8.10 4.53
C LEU A 81 21.00 -9.17 5.18
N ASN A 82 20.74 -10.27 4.48
CA ASN A 82 19.85 -11.31 4.99
C ASN A 82 20.43 -12.08 6.19
N ALA A 83 21.75 -12.12 6.34
CA ALA A 83 22.44 -12.69 7.49
C ALA A 83 22.43 -11.76 8.72
N GLY A 84 22.44 -10.44 8.51
CA GLY A 84 22.52 -9.44 9.57
C GLY A 84 21.18 -8.82 10.01
N VAL A 85 20.13 -8.93 9.19
CA VAL A 85 18.81 -8.40 9.55
C VAL A 85 18.16 -9.21 10.68
N GLU A 86 17.68 -8.52 11.70
CA GLU A 86 16.94 -9.14 12.81
C GLU A 86 15.68 -9.86 12.30
N ARG A 87 15.38 -11.03 12.87
CA ARG A 87 14.27 -11.88 12.43
C ARG A 87 13.19 -11.92 13.50
N PHE A 88 12.01 -11.44 13.14
CA PHE A 88 10.84 -11.40 14.00
C PHE A 88 9.82 -12.46 13.60
N THR A 89 9.28 -13.14 14.61
CA THR A 89 8.13 -14.03 14.47
C THR A 89 6.93 -13.37 15.13
N ALA A 90 5.77 -13.43 14.48
CA ALA A 90 4.55 -12.88 15.02
C ALA A 90 4.03 -13.75 16.18
N ASP A 91 3.45 -13.12 17.20
CA ASP A 91 2.54 -13.77 18.12
C ASP A 91 1.28 -14.18 17.35
N PRO A 92 0.92 -15.47 17.29
CA PRO A 92 -0.19 -15.93 16.46
C PRO A 92 -1.55 -15.29 16.82
N THR A 93 -1.73 -14.92 18.10
CA THR A 93 -2.97 -14.27 18.53
C THR A 93 -2.98 -12.79 18.15
N ALA A 94 -1.83 -12.11 18.20
CA ALA A 94 -1.72 -10.71 17.76
C ALA A 94 -1.83 -10.57 16.24
N GLU A 95 -1.24 -11.50 15.47
CA GLU A 95 -1.40 -11.57 14.02
C GLU A 95 -2.87 -11.75 13.65
N ARG A 96 -3.59 -12.68 14.30
CA ARG A 96 -5.03 -12.86 14.12
C ARG A 96 -5.80 -11.58 14.46
N ASP A 97 -5.52 -10.97 15.61
CA ASP A 97 -6.26 -9.78 16.07
C ASP A 97 -6.05 -8.60 15.12
N LEU A 98 -4.82 -8.37 14.64
CA LEU A 98 -4.55 -7.37 13.61
C LEU A 98 -5.24 -7.71 12.28
N SER A 99 -5.14 -8.97 11.82
CA SER A 99 -5.77 -9.43 10.58
C SER A 99 -7.29 -9.27 10.61
N TYR A 100 -7.93 -9.61 11.74
CA TYR A 100 -9.39 -9.50 11.91
C TYR A 100 -9.91 -8.08 11.68
N ASP A 101 -9.16 -7.05 12.09
CA ASP A 101 -9.57 -5.65 11.94
C ASP A 101 -9.08 -4.97 10.66
N SER A 102 -8.04 -5.51 10.01
CA SER A 102 -7.35 -4.81 8.91
C SER A 102 -7.35 -5.55 7.57
N ASP A 103 -7.43 -6.88 7.56
CA ASP A 103 -7.42 -7.63 6.30
C ASP A 103 -8.78 -7.56 5.60
N LEU A 104 -8.73 -7.24 4.32
CA LEU A 104 -9.93 -7.13 3.50
C LEU A 104 -10.44 -8.53 3.15
N THR A 105 -11.71 -8.80 3.46
CA THR A 105 -12.36 -10.07 3.08
C THR A 105 -12.84 -10.11 1.64
N GLY A 106 -12.80 -8.97 0.94
CA GLY A 106 -13.36 -8.81 -0.40
C GLY A 106 -14.88 -8.85 -0.46
N LYS A 107 -15.59 -8.88 0.69
CA LYS A 107 -17.06 -8.98 0.80
C LYS A 107 -17.80 -7.67 0.44
N VAL A 108 -17.36 -7.02 -0.62
CA VAL A 108 -17.98 -5.81 -1.19
C VAL A 108 -19.31 -6.18 -1.85
N ARG A 109 -20.32 -5.33 -1.64
CA ARG A 109 -21.69 -5.51 -2.19
C ARG A 109 -22.22 -4.29 -2.93
N ILE A 110 -21.42 -3.24 -3.01
CA ILE A 110 -21.77 -1.95 -3.60
C ILE A 110 -20.72 -1.56 -4.64
N PRO A 111 -21.05 -0.75 -5.65
CA PRO A 111 -20.07 -0.17 -6.56
C PRO A 111 -18.89 0.47 -5.84
N VAL A 112 -17.68 0.18 -6.32
CA VAL A 112 -16.42 0.77 -5.87
C VAL A 112 -15.66 1.23 -7.10
N LEU A 113 -15.30 2.51 -7.12
CA LEU A 113 -14.41 3.11 -8.09
C LEU A 113 -13.17 3.62 -7.35
N THR A 114 -11.99 3.12 -7.69
CA THR A 114 -10.71 3.62 -7.15
C THR A 114 -10.04 4.57 -8.15
N LEU A 115 -9.35 5.57 -7.62
CA LEU A 115 -8.49 6.52 -8.34
C LEU A 115 -7.15 6.52 -7.63
N HIS A 116 -6.07 6.20 -8.34
CA HIS A 116 -4.75 6.01 -7.74
C HIS A 116 -3.63 6.49 -8.66
N ALA A 117 -2.74 7.35 -8.13
CA ALA A 117 -1.53 7.79 -8.83
C ALA A 117 -0.54 6.64 -9.06
N ILE A 118 -0.11 6.43 -10.29
CA ILE A 118 0.87 5.38 -10.63
C ILE A 118 2.19 5.60 -9.87
N GLY A 119 2.59 6.86 -9.68
CA GLY A 119 3.81 7.27 -9.00
C GLY A 119 3.66 7.57 -7.51
N ASP A 120 2.59 7.12 -6.85
CA ASP A 120 2.37 7.36 -5.41
C ASP A 120 3.58 6.83 -4.58
N PRO A 121 4.31 7.72 -3.88
CA PRO A 121 5.53 7.35 -3.18
C PRO A 121 5.25 6.72 -1.80
N THR A 122 4.01 6.75 -1.32
CA THR A 122 3.60 6.31 0.03
C THR A 122 2.79 5.03 -0.03
N ALA A 123 1.68 5.03 -0.75
CA ALA A 123 0.85 3.86 -0.98
C ALA A 123 1.11 3.34 -2.39
N PHE A 124 2.01 2.38 -2.54
CA PHE A 124 2.40 1.92 -3.87
C PHE A 124 1.21 1.37 -4.65
N VAL A 125 1.14 1.67 -5.95
CA VAL A 125 0.02 1.31 -6.83
C VAL A 125 -0.27 -0.20 -6.86
N GLU A 126 0.70 -1.06 -6.54
CA GLU A 126 0.48 -2.52 -6.44
C GLU A 126 -0.46 -2.94 -5.30
N HIS A 127 -0.81 -2.06 -4.36
CA HIS A 127 -1.93 -2.29 -3.43
C HIS A 127 -3.26 -2.45 -4.18
N GLU A 128 -3.45 -1.76 -5.32
CA GLU A 128 -4.63 -1.93 -6.16
C GLU A 128 -4.68 -3.33 -6.79
N ALA A 129 -3.53 -3.96 -7.06
CA ALA A 129 -3.50 -5.35 -7.51
C ALA A 129 -3.96 -6.30 -6.39
N ALA A 130 -3.46 -6.13 -5.17
CA ALA A 130 -3.92 -6.90 -4.02
C ALA A 130 -5.43 -6.74 -3.76
N TYR A 131 -5.95 -5.51 -3.88
CA TYR A 131 -7.37 -5.23 -3.67
C TYR A 131 -8.25 -5.87 -4.75
N ARG A 132 -7.85 -5.78 -6.02
CA ARG A 132 -8.53 -6.48 -7.12
C ARG A 132 -8.55 -7.99 -6.90
N ASP A 133 -7.41 -8.57 -6.57
CA ASP A 133 -7.27 -10.02 -6.38
C ASP A 133 -8.07 -10.49 -5.14
N THR A 134 -8.17 -9.65 -4.11
CA THR A 134 -9.04 -9.85 -2.94
C THR A 134 -10.52 -9.93 -3.33
N LEU A 135 -11.01 -8.99 -4.15
CA LEU A 135 -12.39 -9.03 -4.62
C LEU A 135 -12.64 -10.19 -5.59
N ALA A 136 -11.68 -10.52 -6.44
CA ALA A 136 -11.76 -11.67 -7.34
C ALA A 136 -11.84 -13.00 -6.56
N GLY A 137 -10.98 -13.17 -5.55
CA GLY A 137 -10.99 -14.33 -4.64
C GLY A 137 -12.29 -14.46 -3.83
N ALA A 138 -12.99 -13.34 -3.59
CA ALA A 138 -14.32 -13.31 -2.98
C ALA A 138 -15.48 -13.40 -3.99
N HIS A 139 -15.21 -13.50 -5.30
CA HIS A 139 -16.18 -13.45 -6.39
C HIS A 139 -17.06 -12.19 -6.38
N ARG A 140 -16.43 -11.04 -6.13
CA ARG A 140 -17.02 -9.69 -6.02
C ARG A 140 -16.40 -8.65 -6.94
N ASP A 141 -15.48 -9.03 -7.82
CA ASP A 141 -14.80 -8.18 -8.81
C ASP A 141 -15.76 -7.39 -9.72
N ARG A 142 -16.99 -7.89 -9.94
CA ARG A 142 -18.04 -7.14 -10.64
C ARG A 142 -18.34 -5.77 -10.03
N TYR A 143 -18.09 -5.58 -8.73
CA TYR A 143 -18.30 -4.31 -8.01
C TYR A 143 -17.13 -3.34 -8.11
N LEU A 144 -16.02 -3.72 -8.74
CA LEU A 144 -14.82 -2.90 -8.79
C LEU A 144 -14.57 -2.31 -10.19
N VAL A 145 -14.24 -1.03 -10.22
CA VAL A 145 -13.57 -0.33 -11.33
C VAL A 145 -12.36 0.37 -10.74
N GLN A 146 -11.19 0.17 -11.33
CA GLN A 146 -9.95 0.84 -10.90
C GLN A 146 -9.50 1.78 -12.00
N THR A 147 -9.17 3.01 -11.62
CA THR A 147 -8.61 4.02 -12.51
C THR A 147 -7.27 4.49 -11.96
N PHE A 148 -6.37 4.78 -12.87
CA PHE A 148 -4.98 5.12 -12.57
C PHE A 148 -4.62 6.41 -13.27
N THR A 149 -3.75 7.21 -12.68
CA THR A 149 -3.33 8.50 -13.23
C THR A 149 -1.81 8.59 -13.31
N ASP A 150 -1.28 9.25 -14.34
CA ASP A 150 0.15 9.60 -14.44
C ASP A 150 0.50 10.77 -13.52
N GLU A 151 0.28 10.55 -12.23
CA GLU A 151 0.60 11.47 -11.14
C GLU A 151 1.57 10.80 -10.16
N HIS A 152 2.22 11.63 -9.35
CA HIS A 152 3.32 11.20 -8.48
C HIS A 152 3.13 11.68 -7.03
N GLU A 153 1.89 11.98 -6.62
CA GLU A 153 1.56 12.50 -5.30
C GLU A 153 0.66 11.51 -4.54
N HIS A 154 0.69 11.57 -3.21
CA HIS A 154 -0.13 10.70 -2.35
C HIS A 154 -1.34 11.44 -1.76
N SER A 155 -1.11 12.63 -1.21
CA SER A 155 -2.12 13.33 -0.40
C SER A 155 -3.18 14.08 -1.23
N GLY A 156 -2.96 14.27 -2.52
CA GLY A 156 -3.84 15.04 -3.39
C GLY A 156 -3.49 14.84 -4.85
N LEU A 157 -4.52 14.55 -5.64
CA LEU A 157 -4.49 14.38 -7.09
C LEU A 157 -5.27 15.52 -7.74
N SER A 158 -5.38 15.51 -9.06
CA SER A 158 -6.20 16.47 -9.81
C SER A 158 -7.64 16.52 -9.29
N THR A 159 -8.13 17.74 -9.00
CA THR A 159 -9.52 18.01 -8.63
C THR A 159 -10.49 17.67 -9.76
N SER A 160 -10.11 17.93 -11.02
CA SER A 160 -10.84 17.50 -12.22
C SER A 160 -11.10 15.99 -12.22
N GLU A 161 -10.10 15.20 -11.80
CA GLU A 161 -10.20 13.75 -11.78
C GLU A 161 -11.05 13.24 -10.61
N TYR A 162 -10.96 13.86 -9.43
CA TYR A 162 -11.87 13.57 -8.33
C TYR A 162 -13.33 13.84 -8.71
N ALA A 163 -13.63 15.02 -9.28
CA ALA A 163 -14.98 15.38 -9.69
C ALA A 163 -15.54 14.42 -10.75
N ASN A 164 -14.70 14.06 -11.73
CA ASN A 164 -15.05 13.09 -12.77
C ASN A 164 -15.31 11.69 -12.20
N SER A 165 -14.40 11.18 -11.35
CA SER A 165 -14.51 9.85 -10.73
C SER A 165 -15.74 9.73 -9.82
N ILE A 166 -16.01 10.74 -8.99
CA ILE A 166 -17.21 10.77 -8.13
C ILE A 166 -18.48 10.78 -8.98
N THR A 167 -18.51 11.56 -10.07
CA THR A 167 -19.68 11.62 -10.96
C THR A 167 -19.92 10.29 -11.67
N ALA A 168 -18.84 9.62 -12.12
CA ALA A 168 -18.93 8.29 -12.73
C ALA A 168 -19.45 7.24 -11.74
N LEU A 169 -18.98 7.29 -10.48
CA LEU A 169 -19.44 6.42 -9.41
C LEU A 169 -20.91 6.67 -9.06
N ASP A 170 -21.34 7.93 -8.88
CA ASP A 170 -22.74 8.29 -8.59
C ASP A 170 -23.69 7.76 -9.66
N ARG A 171 -23.34 7.95 -10.94
CA ARG A 171 -24.12 7.40 -12.06
C ARG A 171 -24.26 5.87 -11.96
N TRP A 172 -23.17 5.17 -11.67
CA TRP A 172 -23.20 3.71 -11.54
C TRP A 172 -24.05 3.26 -10.34
N VAL A 173 -23.90 3.92 -9.19
CA VAL A 173 -24.69 3.65 -7.98
C VAL A 173 -26.20 3.87 -8.21
N ARG A 174 -26.57 4.87 -9.01
CA ARG A 174 -27.98 5.18 -9.35
C ARG A 174 -28.58 4.28 -10.43
N GLY A 175 -27.89 3.22 -10.84
CA GLY A 175 -28.39 2.24 -11.81
C GLY A 175 -27.98 2.52 -13.26
N GLY A 176 -27.06 3.45 -13.49
CA GLY A 176 -26.38 3.56 -14.78
C GLY A 176 -25.42 2.40 -15.02
N ASP A 177 -24.92 2.29 -16.26
CA ASP A 177 -23.96 1.26 -16.65
C ASP A 177 -22.68 1.32 -15.80
N LYS A 178 -22.09 0.14 -15.55
CA LYS A 178 -20.77 0.03 -14.92
C LYS A 178 -19.74 0.76 -15.81
N PRO A 179 -19.03 1.79 -15.30
CA PRO A 179 -18.06 2.49 -16.09
C PRO A 179 -16.85 1.59 -16.40
N THR A 180 -16.15 1.92 -17.47
CA THR A 180 -14.84 1.36 -17.80
C THR A 180 -13.75 2.41 -17.52
N PRO A 181 -12.49 2.03 -17.28
CA PRO A 181 -11.41 3.00 -17.13
C PRO A 181 -11.33 3.98 -18.32
N ARG A 182 -11.55 3.48 -19.55
CA ARG A 182 -11.61 4.30 -20.76
C ARG A 182 -12.76 5.31 -20.76
N SER A 183 -13.96 4.91 -20.34
CA SER A 183 -15.10 5.83 -20.29
C SER A 183 -14.93 6.90 -19.21
N VAL A 184 -14.30 6.57 -18.08
CA VAL A 184 -13.96 7.55 -17.04
C VAL A 184 -12.92 8.54 -17.56
N ALA A 185 -11.85 8.06 -18.19
CA ALA A 185 -10.82 8.93 -18.78
C ALA A 185 -11.43 9.88 -19.83
N ALA A 186 -12.29 9.36 -20.71
CA ALA A 186 -12.90 10.13 -21.80
C ALA A 186 -13.82 11.27 -21.32
N SER A 187 -14.42 11.18 -20.13
CA SER A 187 -15.29 12.23 -19.60
C SER A 187 -14.55 13.33 -18.84
N CYS A 188 -13.28 13.15 -18.50
CA CYS A 188 -12.54 14.05 -17.61
C CYS A 188 -12.45 15.50 -18.16
N ALA A 189 -12.24 15.67 -19.46
CA ALA A 189 -12.13 17.00 -20.09
C ALA A 189 -13.37 17.88 -19.86
N ALA A 190 -14.53 17.30 -19.55
CA ALA A 190 -15.73 18.06 -19.18
C ALA A 190 -15.60 18.74 -17.82
N PHE A 191 -15.00 18.06 -16.85
CA PHE A 191 -14.75 18.57 -15.50
C PHE A 191 -13.55 19.50 -15.49
N ASP A 192 -12.55 19.22 -16.32
CA ASP A 192 -11.36 20.06 -16.40
C ASP A 192 -11.63 21.48 -16.89
N ARG A 193 -12.67 21.68 -17.73
CA ARG A 193 -13.14 23.03 -18.07
C ARG A 193 -13.60 23.86 -16.86
N THR A 194 -13.98 23.21 -15.77
CA THR A 194 -14.42 23.87 -14.52
C THR A 194 -13.28 24.00 -13.52
N TYR A 195 -12.48 22.95 -13.33
CA TYR A 195 -11.46 22.90 -12.27
C TYR A 195 -10.05 23.24 -12.75
N GLY A 196 -9.70 22.95 -14.01
CA GLY A 196 -8.43 23.31 -14.63
C GLY A 196 -7.19 22.68 -13.99
N THR A 197 -7.32 21.55 -13.28
CA THR A 197 -6.20 20.86 -12.62
C THR A 197 -5.61 19.72 -13.44
N GLY A 198 -6.11 19.48 -14.66
CA GLY A 198 -5.60 18.49 -15.60
C GLY A 198 -6.33 17.14 -15.55
N CYS A 199 -6.13 16.35 -16.61
CA CYS A 199 -6.63 14.99 -16.75
C CYS A 199 -5.47 14.07 -17.14
N PHE A 200 -5.10 13.16 -16.26
CA PHE A 200 -3.91 12.31 -16.32
C PHE A 200 -4.26 10.81 -16.31
N TYR A 201 -5.54 10.45 -16.42
CA TYR A 201 -5.97 9.05 -16.50
C TYR A 201 -5.18 8.23 -17.52
N GLU A 202 -4.68 7.08 -17.06
CA GLU A 202 -4.01 6.04 -17.85
C GLU A 202 -4.89 4.78 -17.94
N PRO A 203 -5.89 4.76 -18.84
CA PRO A 203 -6.95 3.75 -18.83
C PRO A 203 -6.50 2.35 -19.29
N THR A 204 -5.26 2.20 -19.74
CA THR A 204 -4.66 0.92 -20.14
C THR A 204 -3.69 0.38 -19.10
N PHE A 205 -3.31 1.18 -18.11
CA PHE A 205 -2.38 0.77 -17.06
C PHE A 205 -2.96 -0.38 -16.23
N ARG A 206 -2.10 -1.32 -15.88
CA ARG A 206 -2.40 -2.40 -14.93
C ARG A 206 -1.22 -2.55 -13.98
N PRO A 207 -1.43 -2.39 -12.66
CA PRO A 207 -0.35 -2.59 -11.70
C PRO A 207 0.10 -4.05 -11.70
N SER A 208 1.40 -4.25 -11.48
CA SER A 208 1.98 -5.57 -11.21
C SER A 208 1.46 -6.13 -9.88
N SER A 209 1.72 -7.42 -9.62
CA SER A 209 1.33 -8.04 -8.34
C SER A 209 1.95 -7.31 -7.15
N TYR A 210 1.28 -7.30 -5.99
CA TYR A 210 1.85 -6.75 -4.75
C TYR A 210 3.29 -7.21 -4.45
N ALA A 211 3.58 -8.49 -4.73
CA ALA A 211 4.89 -9.10 -4.53
C ALA A 211 6.01 -8.56 -5.45
N SER A 212 5.70 -7.78 -6.50
CA SER A 212 6.75 -7.10 -7.28
C SER A 212 7.35 -5.91 -6.51
N ARG A 213 6.57 -5.35 -5.59
CA ARG A 213 6.93 -4.17 -4.79
C ARG A 213 7.39 -4.55 -3.39
N VAL A 214 6.71 -5.50 -2.74
CA VAL A 214 6.99 -5.92 -1.37
C VAL A 214 7.44 -7.38 -1.37
N GLU A 215 8.59 -7.67 -0.75
CA GLU A 215 9.11 -9.04 -0.68
C GLU A 215 8.08 -9.97 -0.01
N PRO A 216 7.71 -11.09 -0.66
CA PRO A 216 6.63 -11.93 -0.17
C PRO A 216 7.04 -12.67 1.11
N ARG A 217 6.12 -12.72 2.06
CA ARG A 217 6.20 -13.65 3.19
C ARG A 217 5.80 -15.05 2.72
N PRO A 218 6.38 -16.13 3.28
CA PRO A 218 5.90 -17.48 3.01
C PRO A 218 4.38 -17.59 3.22
N GLY A 219 3.64 -18.03 2.21
CA GLY A 219 2.17 -18.12 2.24
C GLY A 219 1.42 -16.80 2.03
N GLY A 220 2.10 -15.65 1.98
CA GLY A 220 1.52 -14.31 1.87
C GLY A 220 1.28 -13.82 0.44
N THR A 221 1.03 -14.73 -0.51
CA THR A 221 0.82 -14.40 -1.94
C THR A 221 -0.60 -14.68 -2.42
N ALA A 222 -1.49 -15.13 -1.53
CA ALA A 222 -2.88 -15.41 -1.83
C ALA A 222 -3.78 -14.27 -1.35
N TRP A 223 -4.83 -13.98 -2.13
CA TRP A 223 -5.83 -12.97 -1.82
C TRP A 223 -7.24 -13.57 -1.89
N PRO A 224 -8.19 -13.19 -1.01
CA PRO A 224 -8.01 -12.28 0.12
C PRO A 224 -7.08 -12.87 1.20
N ALA A 225 -6.36 -12.00 1.92
CA ALA A 225 -5.49 -12.41 3.03
C ALA A 225 -6.29 -13.06 4.18
N MET A 226 -7.51 -12.57 4.41
CA MET A 226 -8.52 -13.18 5.30
C MET A 226 -9.81 -13.43 4.52
N THR A 227 -10.36 -14.65 4.57
CA THR A 227 -11.67 -14.93 3.97
C THR A 227 -12.82 -14.51 4.90
N ALA A 228 -14.01 -14.26 4.32
CA ALA A 228 -15.23 -14.02 5.12
C ALA A 228 -15.61 -15.22 6.03
N ALA A 229 -15.16 -16.43 5.70
CA ALA A 229 -15.35 -17.60 6.55
C ALA A 229 -14.42 -17.58 7.77
N GLN A 230 -13.15 -17.17 7.59
CA GLN A 230 -12.20 -16.94 8.68
C GLN A 230 -12.67 -15.80 9.59
N GLU A 231 -13.05 -14.66 9.03
CA GLU A 231 -13.65 -13.53 9.77
C GLU A 231 -14.82 -14.03 10.66
N LYS A 232 -15.79 -14.75 10.08
CA LYS A 232 -16.93 -15.31 10.83
C LYS A 232 -16.52 -16.35 11.89
N ALA A 233 -15.46 -17.10 11.67
CA ALA A 233 -14.96 -18.04 12.65
C ALA A 233 -14.30 -17.32 13.83
N TRP A 234 -13.46 -16.32 13.54
CA TRP A 234 -12.74 -15.53 14.53
C TRP A 234 -13.65 -14.60 15.32
N SER A 235 -14.76 -14.12 14.75
CA SER A 235 -15.76 -13.31 15.48
C SER A 235 -16.39 -14.02 16.69
N ARG A 236 -16.15 -15.33 16.85
CA ARG A 236 -16.60 -16.12 18.01
C ARG A 236 -15.54 -16.23 19.12
N VAL A 237 -14.33 -15.77 18.86
CA VAL A 237 -13.25 -15.72 19.85
C VAL A 237 -13.50 -14.49 20.73
N GLY A 238 -13.61 -14.71 22.05
CA GLY A 238 -13.80 -13.63 23.01
C GLY A 238 -12.62 -12.65 22.97
N GLY A 239 -12.89 -11.36 22.77
CA GLY A 239 -11.87 -10.32 22.72
C GLY A 239 -11.01 -10.33 21.45
N VAL A 240 -11.50 -10.92 20.34
CA VAL A 240 -10.80 -10.82 19.05
C VAL A 240 -10.70 -9.38 18.57
N GLY A 241 -9.60 -9.07 17.89
CA GLY A 241 -9.34 -7.74 17.34
C GLY A 241 -8.56 -6.85 18.30
N ILE A 242 -8.41 -5.61 17.89
CA ILE A 242 -7.76 -4.51 18.59
C ILE A 242 -8.84 -3.71 19.31
N ALA A 243 -8.72 -3.60 20.64
CA ALA A 243 -9.63 -2.76 21.41
C ALA A 243 -9.51 -1.28 20.98
N PRO A 244 -10.65 -0.55 20.86
CA PRO A 244 -10.66 0.89 20.53
C PRO A 244 -9.82 1.76 21.47
#